data_AF-A0AA35QQP9-F1
#
_entry.id   AF-A0AA35QQP9-F1
#
_cell.length_a   1.000
_cell.length_b   1.000
_cell.length_c   1.000
_cell.angle_alpha   90.00
_cell.angle_beta   90.00
_cell.angle_gamma   90.00
#
_symmetry.space_group_name_H-M   'P 1'
#
loop_
_entity.id
_entity.type
_entity.pdbx_description
1 polymer ?
#
loop_
_entity_poly.entity_id
_entity_poly.type
_entity_poly.pdbx_seq_one_letter_code
_entity_poly.pdbx_strand_id
1 'polypeptide(L)'
;EKRLQCLSFSGVKEREWLMESLIRYIKVIGGPPGREGLLVGLKNGQILKIFVDNPFAIVLLKQSTAVRCLDMSASRNKLAVVDENDTCLVYDINTKELLFQEPNANSVAWNTQCEDMLCFSGGGYLNIKASNFPVHQQKLQGFVVGYNGSKIFCLHVFSMTAVEVPQSAPMYQYLERKMFKEAYKIACLGVTDTDWKELAMEALEGLEFETAKK
;
A
#
# COMPACT_ATOMS: atom_id res chain seq x y z
N GLU A 1 18.43 -13.49 9.80
CA GLU A 1 19.47 -12.51 10.18
C GLU A 1 18.84 -11.41 11.03
N LYS A 2 19.52 -10.91 12.08
CA LYS A 2 19.06 -9.76 12.91
C LYS A 2 19.78 -8.46 12.55
N ARG A 3 20.89 -8.56 11.83
CA ARG A 3 21.74 -7.44 11.45
C ARG A 3 21.34 -6.90 10.08
N LEU A 4 21.16 -5.59 9.99
CA LEU A 4 20.97 -4.88 8.73
C LEU A 4 22.20 -4.02 8.44
N GLN A 5 22.78 -4.15 7.26
CA GLN A 5 23.99 -3.44 6.87
C GLN A 5 23.71 -2.55 5.66
N CYS A 6 24.24 -1.32 5.70
CA CYS A 6 24.27 -0.40 4.58
C CYS A 6 25.70 -0.36 4.04
N LEU A 7 25.84 -0.69 2.76
CA LEU A 7 27.12 -0.72 2.05
C LEU A 7 27.08 0.34 0.95
N SER A 8 28.21 1.00 0.72
CA SER A 8 28.43 1.81 -0.46
C SER A 8 28.48 0.93 -1.72
N PHE A 9 28.43 1.56 -2.90
CA PHE A 9 28.63 0.85 -4.17
C PHE A 9 30.00 0.19 -4.31
N SER A 10 31.01 0.62 -3.53
CA SER A 10 32.32 -0.04 -3.47
C SER A 10 32.38 -1.17 -2.44
N GLY A 11 31.25 -1.55 -1.83
CA GLY A 11 31.17 -2.61 -0.82
C GLY A 11 31.67 -2.21 0.57
N VAL A 12 31.94 -0.92 0.80
CA VAL A 12 32.40 -0.42 2.10
C VAL A 12 31.20 -0.27 3.02
N LYS A 13 31.30 -0.82 4.25
CA LYS A 13 30.23 -0.67 5.24
C LYS A 13 30.14 0.77 5.72
N GLU A 14 29.03 1.42 5.40
CA GLU A 14 28.72 2.78 5.85
C GLU A 14 27.98 2.76 7.19
N ARG A 15 27.07 1.82 7.38
CA ARG A 15 26.26 1.72 8.60
C ARG A 15 25.78 0.32 8.89
N GLU A 16 25.39 0.09 10.14
CA GLU A 16 24.83 -1.16 10.63
C GLU A 16 23.78 -0.89 11.71
N TRP A 17 22.69 -1.64 11.67
CA TRP A 17 21.67 -1.65 12.71
C TRP A 17 21.45 -3.08 13.18
N LEU A 18 21.39 -3.26 14.51
CA LEU A 18 21.09 -4.54 15.13
C LEU A 18 19.64 -4.54 15.63
N MET A 19 18.83 -5.43 15.07
CA MET A 19 17.42 -5.59 15.45
C MET A 19 17.27 -6.50 16.66
N GLU A 20 16.22 -6.29 17.46
CA GLU A 20 15.91 -7.14 18.62
C GLU A 20 15.52 -8.57 18.20
N SER A 21 14.92 -8.71 17.03
CA SER A 21 14.41 -9.97 16.49
C SER A 21 14.80 -10.17 15.02
N LEU A 22 14.53 -11.36 14.48
CA LEU A 22 14.84 -11.70 13.09
C LEU A 22 14.12 -10.76 12.13
N ILE A 23 14.84 -10.21 11.17
CA ILE A 23 14.26 -9.42 10.08
C ILE A 23 13.48 -10.37 9.17
N ARG A 24 12.21 -10.03 8.92
CA ARG A 24 11.30 -10.82 8.07
C ARG A 24 10.99 -10.13 6.76
N TYR A 25 10.93 -8.80 6.77
CA TYR A 25 10.61 -8.01 5.59
C TYR A 25 11.32 -6.67 5.61
N ILE A 26 11.77 -6.20 4.45
CA ILE A 26 12.36 -4.88 4.25
C ILE A 26 11.66 -4.25 3.05
N LYS A 27 11.19 -3.01 3.20
CA LYS A 27 10.60 -2.21 2.12
C LYS A 27 11.32 -0.88 2.02
N VAL A 28 11.79 -0.53 0.83
CA VAL A 28 12.28 0.82 0.55
C VAL A 28 11.07 1.74 0.38
N ILE A 29 11.07 2.86 1.11
CA ILE A 29 9.97 3.85 1.06
C ILE A 29 10.43 5.19 0.48
N GLY A 30 11.66 5.25 -0.05
CA GLY A 30 12.27 6.42 -0.67
C GLY A 30 12.56 7.55 0.31
N GLY A 31 12.94 8.71 -0.20
CA GLY A 31 13.29 9.89 0.56
C GLY A 31 14.17 10.82 -0.27
N PRO A 32 14.52 12.01 0.25
CA PRO A 32 15.52 12.85 -0.38
C PRO A 32 16.87 12.12 -0.50
N PRO A 33 17.73 12.49 -1.48
CA PRO A 33 19.06 11.92 -1.61
C PRO A 33 19.84 11.95 -0.29
N GLY A 34 20.35 10.79 0.13
CA GLY A 34 21.08 10.60 1.38
C GLY A 34 20.21 10.54 2.64
N ARG A 35 18.87 10.60 2.50
CA ARG A 35 17.88 10.48 3.58
C ARG A 35 16.78 9.48 3.23
N GLU A 36 17.11 8.49 2.42
CA GLU A 36 16.21 7.44 2.01
C GLU A 36 15.75 6.63 3.23
N GLY A 37 14.45 6.33 3.24
CA GLY A 37 13.79 5.57 4.29
C GLY A 37 13.61 4.10 3.92
N LEU A 38 13.63 3.26 4.95
CA LEU A 38 13.32 1.85 4.91
C LEU A 38 12.28 1.54 5.98
N LEU A 39 11.38 0.61 5.71
CA LEU A 39 10.59 -0.06 6.71
C LEU A 39 11.14 -1.47 6.94
N VAL A 40 11.16 -1.89 8.19
CA VAL A 40 11.66 -3.20 8.60
C VAL A 40 10.64 -3.87 9.49
N GLY A 41 10.15 -5.03 9.07
CA GLY A 41 9.24 -5.88 9.83
C GLY A 41 10.00 -7.04 10.47
N LEU A 42 9.79 -7.26 11.77
CA LEU A 42 10.49 -8.27 12.54
C LEU A 42 9.60 -9.47 12.91
N LYS A 43 10.23 -10.61 13.23
CA LYS A 43 9.54 -11.83 13.69
C LYS A 43 8.79 -11.65 15.01
N ASN A 44 9.18 -10.68 15.86
CA ASN A 44 8.48 -10.39 17.11
C ASN A 44 7.34 -9.37 16.95
N GLY A 45 6.91 -9.08 15.71
CA GLY A 45 5.84 -8.13 15.40
C GLY A 45 6.24 -6.66 15.44
N GLN A 46 7.48 -6.33 15.77
CA GLN A 46 7.95 -4.94 15.75
C GLN A 46 8.14 -4.46 14.30
N ILE A 47 7.68 -3.23 14.04
CA ILE A 47 7.83 -2.56 12.76
C ILE A 47 8.60 -1.26 12.98
N LEU A 48 9.70 -1.14 12.25
CA LEU A 48 10.68 -0.08 12.41
C LEU A 48 10.76 0.75 11.13
N LYS A 49 11.03 2.04 11.29
CA LYS A 49 11.43 2.96 10.22
C LYS A 49 12.88 3.34 10.42
N ILE A 50 13.67 3.19 9.37
CA ILE A 50 15.10 3.52 9.36
C ILE A 50 15.32 4.59 8.30
N PHE A 51 16.18 5.56 8.57
CA PHE A 51 16.72 6.46 7.57
C PHE A 51 18.21 6.19 7.44
N VAL A 52 18.74 6.21 6.20
CA VAL A 52 20.15 5.86 5.96
C VAL A 52 21.15 6.83 6.59
N ASP A 53 20.75 8.09 6.82
CA ASP A 53 21.54 9.10 7.54
C ASP A 53 21.41 9.02 9.06
N ASN A 54 20.47 8.20 9.58
CA ASN A 54 20.18 8.12 11.00
C ASN A 54 20.65 6.78 11.62
N PRO A 55 21.48 6.80 12.68
CA PRO A 55 21.90 5.57 13.36
C PRO A 55 20.77 4.88 14.13
N PHE A 56 19.65 5.55 14.42
CA PHE A 56 18.57 5.00 15.23
C PHE A 56 17.40 4.52 14.38
N ALA A 57 16.90 3.32 14.69
CA ALA A 57 15.66 2.79 14.15
C ALA A 57 14.47 3.31 14.98
N ILE A 58 13.45 3.83 14.31
CA ILE A 58 12.26 4.40 14.94
C ILE A 58 11.17 3.34 14.96
N VAL A 59 10.66 2.97 16.14
CA VAL A 59 9.52 2.05 16.25
C VAL A 59 8.24 2.74 15.79
N LEU A 60 7.61 2.20 14.75
CA LEU A 60 6.32 2.68 14.28
C LEU A 60 5.17 1.98 14.99
N LEU A 61 5.24 0.65 15.12
CA LEU A 61 4.17 -0.17 15.68
C LEU A 61 4.78 -1.48 16.21
N LYS A 62 4.07 -2.15 17.13
CA LYS A 62 4.37 -3.51 17.57
C LYS A 62 3.09 -4.34 17.60
N GLN A 63 3.03 -5.36 16.76
CA GLN A 63 1.97 -6.37 16.76
C GLN A 63 2.33 -7.53 17.70
N SER A 64 1.33 -8.35 18.03
CA SER A 64 1.52 -9.60 18.77
C SER A 64 2.06 -10.73 17.88
N THR A 65 1.91 -10.61 16.56
CA THR A 65 2.20 -11.64 15.56
C THR A 65 3.38 -11.24 14.68
N ALA A 66 4.05 -12.22 14.09
CA ALA A 66 5.21 -11.97 13.25
C ALA A 66 4.83 -11.24 11.94
N VAL A 67 5.65 -10.28 11.51
CA VAL A 67 5.43 -9.56 10.25
C VAL A 67 5.85 -10.45 9.07
N ARG A 68 4.98 -10.55 8.05
CA ARG A 68 5.25 -11.26 6.78
C ARG A 68 5.56 -10.30 5.63
N CYS A 69 4.73 -9.28 5.46
CA CYS A 69 4.87 -8.24 4.44
C CYS A 69 4.33 -6.93 5.00
N LEU A 70 4.81 -5.79 4.50
CA LEU A 70 4.30 -4.50 4.91
C LEU A 70 4.54 -3.47 3.80
N ASP A 71 3.70 -2.46 3.75
CA ASP A 71 3.88 -1.30 2.90
C ASP A 71 3.25 -0.05 3.53
N MET A 72 3.62 1.13 3.04
CA MET A 72 3.14 2.40 3.59
C MET A 72 2.54 3.27 2.49
N SER A 73 1.49 4.00 2.85
CA SER A 73 0.77 4.88 1.93
C SER A 73 1.65 6.03 1.43
N ALA A 74 1.24 6.67 0.33
CA ALA A 74 2.04 7.68 -0.36
C ALA A 74 2.36 8.89 0.55
N SER A 75 1.39 9.33 1.36
CA SER A 75 1.54 10.40 2.34
C SER A 75 2.22 9.96 3.65
N ARG A 76 2.51 8.67 3.79
CA ARG A 76 3.21 8.07 4.95
C ARG A 76 2.45 8.20 6.27
N ASN A 77 1.12 8.25 6.21
CA ASN A 77 0.23 8.29 7.37
C ASN A 77 -0.45 6.95 7.67
N LYS A 78 -0.47 5.99 6.74
CA LYS A 78 -1.05 4.66 6.92
C LYS A 78 -0.02 3.57 6.67
N LEU A 79 -0.10 2.52 7.48
CA LEU A 79 0.76 1.35 7.42
C LEU A 79 -0.10 0.11 7.19
N ALA A 80 0.15 -0.61 6.09
CA ALA A 80 -0.42 -1.92 5.85
C ALA A 80 0.59 -2.99 6.27
N VAL A 81 0.11 -4.01 6.98
CA VAL A 81 0.92 -5.11 7.48
C VAL A 81 0.19 -6.41 7.23
N VAL A 82 0.83 -7.33 6.53
CA VAL A 82 0.42 -8.73 6.50
C VAL A 82 1.17 -9.47 7.58
N ASP A 83 0.43 -10.07 8.51
CA ASP A 83 1.01 -10.86 9.61
C ASP A 83 1.15 -12.34 9.24
N GLU A 84 1.56 -13.18 10.20
CA GLU A 84 1.73 -14.62 10.01
C GLU A 84 0.43 -15.42 9.92
N ASN A 85 -0.70 -14.83 10.33
CA ASN A 85 -2.03 -15.44 10.27
C ASN A 85 -2.73 -15.17 8.92
N ASP A 86 -1.96 -14.78 7.90
CA ASP A 86 -2.49 -14.40 6.59
C ASP A 86 -3.53 -13.28 6.66
N THR A 87 -3.37 -12.31 7.57
CA THR A 87 -4.28 -11.17 7.70
C THR A 87 -3.58 -9.87 7.31
N CYS A 88 -4.20 -9.09 6.41
CA CYS A 88 -3.78 -7.74 6.10
C CYS A 88 -4.44 -6.76 7.07
N LEU A 89 -3.64 -6.07 7.87
CA LEU A 89 -4.08 -5.08 8.86
C LEU A 89 -3.59 -3.70 8.43
N VAL A 90 -4.48 -2.70 8.46
CA VAL A 90 -4.14 -1.32 8.11
C VAL A 90 -4.31 -0.42 9.31
N TYR A 91 -3.25 0.32 9.65
CA TYR A 91 -3.20 1.21 10.80
C TYR A 91 -2.98 2.65 10.37
N ASP A 92 -3.55 3.59 11.13
CA ASP A 92 -3.07 4.97 11.14
C ASP A 92 -1.76 5.05 11.94
N ILE A 93 -0.73 5.66 11.35
CA ILE A 93 0.60 5.74 11.95
C ILE A 93 0.64 6.72 13.11
N ASN A 94 -0.21 7.75 13.12
CA ASN A 94 -0.21 8.77 14.17
C ASN A 94 -1.00 8.30 15.38
N THR A 95 -2.24 7.83 15.17
CA THR A 95 -3.13 7.38 16.26
C THR A 95 -2.85 5.96 16.72
N LYS A 96 -2.17 5.15 15.89
CA LYS A 96 -1.96 3.71 16.08
C LYS A 96 -3.24 2.88 16.03
N GLU A 97 -4.36 3.47 15.62
CA GLU A 97 -5.63 2.77 15.51
C GLU A 97 -5.65 1.85 14.30
N LEU A 98 -6.27 0.68 14.46
CA LEU A 98 -6.57 -0.23 13.37
C LEU A 98 -7.75 0.34 12.58
N LEU A 99 -7.53 0.67 11.32
CA LEU A 99 -8.53 1.22 10.41
C LEU A 99 -9.43 0.13 9.83
N PHE A 100 -8.81 -0.96 9.33
CA PHE A 100 -9.52 -2.14 8.83
C PHE A 100 -8.58 -3.35 8.75
N GLN A 101 -9.16 -4.53 8.55
CA GLN A 101 -8.42 -5.76 8.30
C GLN A 101 -9.13 -6.63 7.24
N GLU A 102 -8.35 -7.39 6.50
CA GLU A 102 -8.84 -8.34 5.49
C GLU A 102 -8.12 -9.69 5.63
N PRO A 103 -8.84 -10.83 5.61
CA PRO A 103 -8.23 -12.15 5.74
C PRO A 103 -7.62 -12.63 4.42
N ASN A 104 -6.90 -13.76 4.48
CA ASN A 104 -6.31 -14.46 3.33
C ASN A 104 -5.34 -13.59 2.50
N ALA A 105 -4.50 -12.80 3.17
CA ALA A 105 -3.48 -11.96 2.56
C ALA A 105 -2.08 -12.54 2.80
N ASN A 106 -1.23 -12.53 1.78
CA ASN A 106 0.17 -12.97 1.86
C ASN A 106 1.17 -11.85 1.50
N SER A 107 0.74 -10.84 0.75
CA SER A 107 1.51 -9.66 0.39
C SER A 107 0.58 -8.48 0.14
N VAL A 108 1.10 -7.27 0.30
CA VAL A 108 0.33 -6.01 0.19
C VAL A 108 1.18 -4.94 -0.48
N ALA A 109 0.55 -4.07 -1.27
CA ALA A 109 1.15 -2.85 -1.79
C ALA A 109 0.15 -1.69 -1.80
N TRP A 110 0.61 -0.51 -1.42
CA TRP A 110 -0.17 0.73 -1.56
C TRP A 110 -0.07 1.28 -2.98
N ASN A 111 -1.14 1.91 -3.46
CA ASN A 111 -1.12 2.65 -4.71
C ASN A 111 -0.32 3.94 -4.53
N THR A 112 0.73 4.09 -5.31
CA THR A 112 1.61 5.26 -5.26
C THR A 112 0.97 6.56 -5.77
N GLN A 113 -0.16 6.49 -6.49
CA GLN A 113 -0.90 7.65 -7.00
C GLN A 113 -2.22 7.91 -6.25
N CYS A 114 -2.64 7.00 -5.37
CA CYS A 114 -3.90 7.10 -4.66
C CYS A 114 -3.77 6.65 -3.21
N GLU A 115 -3.84 7.63 -2.29
CA GLU A 115 -3.57 7.44 -0.87
C GLU A 115 -4.46 6.41 -0.18
N ASP A 116 -5.72 6.34 -0.60
CA ASP A 116 -6.75 5.51 0.03
C ASP A 116 -6.90 4.16 -0.66
N MET A 117 -5.94 3.76 -1.50
CA MET A 117 -6.06 2.55 -2.30
C MET A 117 -4.87 1.63 -2.11
N LEU A 118 -5.14 0.36 -1.86
CA LEU A 118 -4.14 -0.68 -1.79
C LEU A 118 -4.62 -1.93 -2.51
N CYS A 119 -3.69 -2.84 -2.75
CA CYS A 119 -4.00 -4.19 -3.16
C CYS A 119 -3.21 -5.20 -2.33
N PHE A 120 -3.77 -6.40 -2.21
CA PHE A 120 -3.12 -7.52 -1.56
C PHE A 120 -3.44 -8.80 -2.33
N SER A 121 -2.52 -9.76 -2.31
CA SER A 121 -2.78 -11.09 -2.85
C SER A 121 -2.93 -12.11 -1.73
N GLY A 122 -3.60 -13.22 -2.04
CA GLY A 122 -3.64 -14.42 -1.21
C GLY A 122 -4.82 -15.31 -1.58
N GLY A 123 -4.73 -16.59 -1.23
CA GLY A 123 -5.73 -17.59 -1.63
C GLY A 123 -5.92 -17.76 -3.15
N GLY A 124 -4.95 -17.34 -3.98
CA GLY A 124 -5.07 -17.36 -5.46
C GLY A 124 -5.85 -16.19 -6.06
N TYR A 125 -6.08 -15.13 -5.26
CA TYR A 125 -6.77 -13.92 -5.69
C TYR A 125 -5.87 -12.69 -5.50
N LEU A 126 -6.05 -11.75 -6.42
CA LEU A 126 -5.69 -10.35 -6.26
C LEU A 126 -6.92 -9.62 -5.71
N ASN A 127 -6.71 -8.88 -4.63
CA ASN A 127 -7.72 -8.12 -3.93
C ASN A 127 -7.37 -6.64 -4.03
N ILE A 128 -8.32 -5.83 -4.47
CA ILE A 128 -8.17 -4.39 -4.62
C ILE A 128 -9.16 -3.73 -3.65
N LYS A 129 -8.64 -2.87 -2.77
CA LYS A 129 -9.45 -2.18 -1.76
C LYS A 129 -9.23 -0.69 -1.86
N ALA A 130 -10.32 0.05 -2.02
CA ALA A 130 -10.36 1.49 -1.88
C ALA A 130 -11.04 1.83 -0.54
N SER A 131 -10.37 2.63 0.29
CA SER A 131 -10.86 3.08 1.60
C SER A 131 -11.46 1.91 2.42
N ASN A 132 -12.63 2.11 3.00
CA ASN A 132 -13.39 1.07 3.71
C ASN A 132 -14.50 0.45 2.84
N PHE A 133 -14.32 0.42 1.52
CA PHE A 133 -15.27 -0.23 0.62
C PHE A 133 -15.04 -1.75 0.54
N PRO A 134 -16.05 -2.51 0.07
CA PRO A 134 -15.88 -3.92 -0.25
C PRO A 134 -14.73 -4.14 -1.24
N VAL A 135 -13.98 -5.21 -1.01
CA VAL A 135 -12.85 -5.61 -1.84
C VAL A 135 -13.34 -6.09 -3.21
N HIS A 136 -12.67 -5.64 -4.27
CA HIS A 136 -12.83 -6.21 -5.61
C HIS A 136 -11.80 -7.33 -5.82
N GLN A 137 -12.26 -8.49 -6.26
CA GLN A 137 -11.41 -9.69 -6.39
C GLN A 137 -11.26 -10.12 -7.85
N GLN A 138 -10.03 -10.48 -8.20
CA GLN A 138 -9.68 -11.07 -9.50
C GLN A 138 -8.79 -12.29 -9.28
N LYS A 139 -9.01 -13.37 -10.03
CA LYS A 139 -8.11 -14.53 -9.96
C LYS A 139 -6.72 -14.16 -10.45
N LEU A 140 -5.72 -14.41 -9.60
CA LEU A 140 -4.33 -14.15 -9.93
C LEU A 140 -3.42 -15.01 -9.05
N GLN A 141 -2.40 -15.59 -9.66
CA GLN A 141 -1.35 -16.32 -8.95
C GLN A 141 -0.15 -15.42 -8.69
N GLY A 142 0.50 -15.63 -7.55
CA GLY A 142 1.71 -14.92 -7.15
C GLY A 142 1.50 -13.93 -6.00
N PHE A 143 2.49 -13.06 -5.85
CA PHE A 143 2.56 -12.03 -4.82
C PHE A 143 2.47 -10.66 -5.46
N VAL A 144 1.65 -9.78 -4.90
CA VAL A 144 1.70 -8.37 -5.23
C VAL A 144 3.02 -7.79 -4.71
N VAL A 145 3.73 -7.08 -5.58
CA VAL A 145 5.00 -6.41 -5.23
C VAL A 145 4.97 -4.90 -5.44
N GLY A 146 3.95 -4.38 -6.13
CA GLY A 146 3.77 -2.94 -6.31
C GLY A 146 2.42 -2.56 -6.92
N TYR A 147 2.02 -1.32 -6.68
CA TYR A 147 0.81 -0.74 -7.24
C TYR A 147 1.05 0.74 -7.63
N ASN A 148 0.87 1.06 -8.90
CA ASN A 148 1.05 2.41 -9.44
C ASN A 148 -0.06 2.77 -10.42
N GLY A 149 -0.91 3.73 -10.04
CA GLY A 149 -2.00 4.21 -10.88
C GLY A 149 -3.01 3.10 -11.14
N SER A 150 -3.16 2.71 -12.40
CA SER A 150 -4.02 1.60 -12.85
C SER A 150 -3.28 0.25 -12.99
N LYS A 151 -2.00 0.16 -12.62
CA LYS A 151 -1.18 -1.05 -12.82
C LYS A 151 -0.73 -1.68 -11.52
N ILE A 152 -1.06 -2.94 -11.35
CA ILE A 152 -0.55 -3.79 -10.26
C ILE A 152 0.55 -4.70 -10.81
N PHE A 153 1.64 -4.81 -10.07
CA PHE A 153 2.77 -5.67 -10.42
C PHE A 153 2.76 -6.91 -9.54
N CYS A 154 2.74 -8.07 -10.18
CA CYS A 154 2.67 -9.37 -9.52
C CYS A 154 3.89 -10.22 -9.88
N LEU A 155 4.52 -10.80 -8.87
CA LEU A 155 5.60 -11.76 -9.02
C LEU A 155 5.05 -13.16 -8.82
N HIS A 156 5.15 -14.00 -9.84
CA HIS A 156 4.83 -15.42 -9.75
C HIS A 156 6.03 -16.26 -10.19
N VAL A 157 6.55 -17.05 -9.25
CA VAL A 157 7.77 -17.86 -9.43
C VAL A 157 8.99 -16.98 -9.76
N PHE A 158 9.29 -16.75 -11.04
CA PHE A 158 10.37 -15.88 -11.52
C PHE A 158 9.89 -14.89 -12.59
N SER A 159 8.57 -14.77 -12.80
CA SER A 159 7.98 -13.92 -13.83
C SER A 159 7.25 -12.73 -13.19
N MET A 160 7.50 -11.54 -13.73
CA MET A 160 6.79 -10.33 -13.36
C MET A 160 5.67 -10.08 -14.36
N THR A 161 4.44 -9.93 -13.87
CA THR A 161 3.28 -9.56 -14.69
C THR A 161 2.74 -8.20 -14.24
N ALA A 162 2.32 -7.40 -15.20
CA ALA A 162 1.58 -6.16 -14.96
C ALA A 162 0.11 -6.41 -15.27
N VAL A 163 -0.75 -6.16 -14.29
CA VAL A 163 -2.21 -6.32 -14.39
C VAL A 163 -2.82 -4.93 -14.42
N GLU A 164 -3.59 -4.64 -15.46
CA GLU A 164 -4.38 -3.42 -15.51
C GLU A 164 -5.65 -3.60 -14.69
N VAL A 165 -5.92 -2.61 -13.84
CA VAL A 165 -7.03 -2.60 -12.91
C VAL A 165 -8.06 -1.58 -13.40
N PRO A 166 -9.27 -2.02 -13.76
CA PRO A 166 -10.34 -1.09 -14.10
C PRO A 166 -10.73 -0.28 -12.84
N GLN A 167 -10.75 1.04 -12.97
CA GLN A 167 -11.01 1.96 -11.85
C GLN A 167 -12.48 2.36 -11.74
N SER A 168 -13.35 1.88 -12.65
CA SER A 168 -14.77 2.21 -12.65
C SER A 168 -15.47 1.73 -11.38
N ALA A 169 -15.22 0.49 -10.94
CA ALA A 169 -15.83 -0.06 -9.73
C ALA A 169 -15.51 0.78 -8.46
N PRO A 170 -14.24 1.08 -8.12
CA PRO A 170 -13.96 1.96 -6.99
C PRO A 170 -14.51 3.38 -7.19
N MET A 171 -14.54 3.92 -8.42
CA MET A 171 -15.14 5.23 -8.69
C MET A 171 -16.64 5.26 -8.32
N TYR A 172 -17.42 4.27 -8.77
CA TYR A 172 -18.85 4.19 -8.44
C TYR A 172 -19.09 4.02 -6.93
N GLN A 173 -18.23 3.28 -6.22
CA GLN A 173 -18.32 3.17 -4.76
C GLN A 173 -18.19 4.54 -4.06
N TYR A 174 -17.35 5.45 -4.56
CA TYR A 174 -17.26 6.82 -4.04
C TYR A 174 -18.47 7.67 -4.48
N LEU A 175 -18.93 7.54 -5.73
CA LEU A 175 -20.10 8.26 -6.25
C LEU A 175 -21.38 7.96 -5.46
N GLU A 176 -21.66 6.69 -5.18
CA GLU A 176 -22.82 6.26 -4.39
C GLU A 176 -22.86 6.89 -2.98
N ARG A 177 -21.70 7.28 -2.45
CA ARG A 177 -21.56 7.98 -1.16
C ARG A 177 -21.48 9.51 -1.29
N LYS A 178 -21.70 10.06 -2.49
CA LYS A 178 -21.58 11.49 -2.82
C LYS A 178 -20.19 12.07 -2.54
N MET A 179 -19.16 11.22 -2.59
CA MET A 179 -17.76 11.60 -2.39
C MET A 179 -17.13 11.98 -3.73
N PHE A 180 -17.60 13.07 -4.33
CA PHE A 180 -17.30 13.43 -5.72
C PHE A 180 -15.81 13.72 -5.96
N LYS A 181 -15.13 14.36 -4.99
CA LYS A 181 -13.70 14.69 -5.12
C LYS A 181 -12.82 13.44 -5.14
N GLU A 182 -13.16 12.46 -4.34
CA GLU A 182 -12.49 11.16 -4.29
C GLU A 182 -12.80 10.34 -5.53
N ALA A 183 -14.07 10.32 -5.97
CA ALA A 183 -14.47 9.69 -7.23
C ALA A 183 -13.68 10.26 -8.41
N TYR A 184 -13.52 11.58 -8.49
CA TYR A 184 -12.69 12.26 -9.49
C TYR A 184 -11.23 11.82 -9.46
N LYS A 185 -10.62 11.70 -8.27
CA LYS A 185 -9.24 11.22 -8.14
C LYS A 185 -9.11 9.79 -8.66
N ILE A 186 -10.08 8.91 -8.39
CA ILE A 186 -10.09 7.54 -8.94
C ILE A 186 -10.28 7.55 -10.46
N ALA A 187 -11.18 8.40 -10.98
CA ALA A 187 -11.40 8.55 -12.41
C ALA A 187 -10.12 8.96 -13.16
N CYS A 188 -9.30 9.84 -12.56
CA CYS A 188 -8.01 10.24 -13.09
C CYS A 188 -6.99 9.09 -13.22
N LEU A 189 -7.15 7.99 -12.48
CA LEU A 189 -6.28 6.82 -12.59
C LEU A 189 -6.58 5.98 -13.84
N GLY A 190 -7.77 6.15 -14.43
CA GLY A 190 -8.18 5.52 -15.69
C GLY A 190 -9.56 4.87 -15.61
N VAL A 191 -10.57 5.57 -16.13
CA VAL A 191 -11.94 5.08 -16.35
C VAL A 191 -12.38 5.34 -17.78
N THR A 192 -13.54 4.81 -18.19
CA THR A 192 -14.06 5.00 -19.54
C THR A 192 -14.66 6.40 -19.73
N ASP A 193 -14.80 6.85 -20.99
CA ASP A 193 -15.50 8.12 -21.29
C ASP A 193 -16.95 8.13 -20.79
N THR A 194 -17.59 6.96 -20.76
CA THR A 194 -18.93 6.82 -20.19
C THR A 194 -18.91 7.06 -18.69
N ASP A 195 -17.96 6.47 -17.97
CA ASP A 195 -17.80 6.67 -16.53
C ASP A 195 -17.51 8.14 -16.18
N TRP A 196 -16.73 8.84 -17.01
CA TRP A 196 -16.50 10.28 -16.87
C TRP A 196 -17.79 11.10 -16.99
N LYS A 197 -18.66 10.76 -17.96
CA LYS A 197 -19.95 11.44 -18.13
C LYS A 197 -20.88 11.19 -16.95
N GLU A 198 -20.95 9.96 -16.45
CA GLU A 198 -21.75 9.62 -15.28
C GLU A 198 -21.25 10.37 -14.03
N LEU A 199 -19.93 10.40 -13.80
CA LEU A 199 -19.32 11.20 -12.72
C LEU A 199 -19.71 12.68 -12.82
N ALA A 200 -19.64 13.27 -14.02
CA ALA A 200 -19.97 14.67 -14.22
C ALA A 200 -21.46 14.97 -13.97
N MET A 201 -22.36 14.08 -14.42
CA MET A 201 -23.80 14.21 -14.21
C MET A 201 -24.17 14.08 -12.73
N GLU A 202 -23.68 13.03 -12.05
CA GLU A 202 -23.92 12.82 -10.61
C GLU A 202 -23.35 13.97 -9.76
N ALA A 203 -22.16 14.48 -10.12
CA ALA A 203 -21.59 15.64 -9.45
C ALA A 203 -22.43 16.90 -9.68
N LEU A 204 -22.97 17.11 -10.88
CA LEU A 204 -23.82 18.26 -11.21
C LEU A 204 -25.14 18.20 -10.42
N GLU A 205 -25.79 17.04 -10.39
CA GLU A 205 -27.00 16.80 -9.59
C GLU A 205 -26.73 16.93 -8.08
N GLY A 206 -25.53 16.52 -7.65
CA GLY A 206 -25.02 16.69 -6.30
C GLY A 206 -24.56 18.11 -5.95
N LEU A 207 -24.67 19.07 -6.87
CA LEU A 207 -24.22 20.48 -6.73
C LEU A 207 -22.71 20.63 -6.48
N GLU A 208 -21.90 19.63 -6.86
CA GLU A 208 -20.44 19.69 -6.88
C GLU A 208 -19.94 20.16 -8.25
N PHE A 209 -20.06 21.47 -8.49
CA PHE A 209 -19.75 22.08 -9.78
C PHE A 209 -18.27 22.07 -10.13
N GLU A 210 -17.37 22.03 -9.15
CA GLU A 210 -15.93 21.99 -9.41
C GLU A 210 -15.51 20.65 -10.01
N THR A 211 -16.13 19.57 -9.55
CA THR A 211 -15.93 18.21 -10.06
C THR A 211 -16.67 18.02 -11.38
N ALA A 212 -17.92 18.46 -11.47
CA ALA A 212 -18.74 18.34 -12.68
C ALA A 212 -18.14 19.05 -13.90
N LYS A 213 -17.32 20.09 -13.68
CA LYS A 213 -16.67 20.88 -14.73
C LYS A 213 -15.39 20.25 -15.29
N LYS A 214 -14.75 19.32 -14.57
CA LYS A 214 -13.48 18.71 -14.99
C LYS A 214 -13.64 17.82 -16.20
#